data_AF-A0A7J2TMD0-F1
#
_entry.id   AF-A0A7J2TMD0-F1
#
_cell.length_a   1.000
_cell.length_b   1.000
_cell.length_c   1.000
_cell.angle_alpha   90.00
_cell.angle_beta   90.00
_cell.angle_gamma   90.00
#
_symmetry.space_group_name_H-M   'P 1'
#
loop_
_entity.id
_entity.type
_entity.pdbx_description
1 polymer ?
#
loop_
_entity_poly.entity_id
_entity_poly.type
_entity_poly.pdbx_seq_one_letter_code
_entity_poly.pdbx_strand_id
1 'polypeptide(L)' 'MDKRGNSLIILVAGILFIIVGAIVEILTISGVFEKALNLEILSAFNVYIFGTIIAIILVVIGVLLLFFGLR' A
#
# COMPACT_ATOMS: atom_id res chain seq x y z
N MET A 1 14.50 -12.60 22.89
CA MET A 1 13.98 -13.13 21.62
C MET A 1 15.17 -13.48 20.74
N ASP A 2 15.25 -14.72 20.24
CA ASP A 2 16.29 -15.11 19.30
C ASP A 2 16.25 -14.23 18.05
N LYS A 3 17.41 -13.85 17.53
CA LYS A 3 17.53 -12.99 16.33
C LYS A 3 16.71 -13.51 15.14
N ARG A 4 16.55 -14.85 15.05
CA ARG A 4 15.73 -15.53 14.02
C ARG A 4 14.23 -15.22 14.13
N GLY A 5 13.70 -15.13 15.36
CA GLY A 5 12.28 -14.81 15.59
C GLY A 5 11.95 -13.37 15.19
N ASN A 6 12.87 -12.44 15.42
CA ASN A 6 12.68 -11.03 15.06
C ASN A 6 12.72 -10.82 13.53
N SER A 7 13.64 -11.51 12.83
CA SER A 7 13.71 -11.47 11.37
C SER A 7 12.45 -12.02 10.69
N LEU A 8 11.84 -13.08 11.24
CA LEU A 8 10.60 -13.64 10.69
C LEU A 8 9.42 -12.67 10.82
N ILE A 9 9.32 -11.98 11.96
CA ILE A 9 8.27 -10.97 12.20
C ILE A 9 8.39 -9.82 11.21
N ILE A 10 9.61 -9.35 10.97
CA ILE A 10 9.89 -8.27 10.02
C ILE A 10 9.56 -8.70 8.58
N LEU A 11 9.89 -9.95 8.21
CA LEU A 11 9.53 -10.52 6.90
C LEU A 11 8.02 -10.49 6.69
N VAL A 12 7.25 -11.01 7.66
CA VAL A 12 5.79 -11.05 7.59
C VAL A 12 5.20 -9.65 7.55
N ALA A 13 5.69 -8.73 8.39
CA ALA A 13 5.23 -7.34 8.38
C ALA A 13 5.50 -6.67 7.02
N GLY A 14 6.69 -6.83 6.45
CA GLY A 14 7.05 -6.25 5.15
C GLY A 14 6.14 -6.75 4.01
N ILE A 15 5.88 -8.07 3.96
CA ILE A 15 4.96 -8.66 3.00
C ILE A 15 3.53 -8.13 3.19
N LEU A 16 3.05 -8.04 4.43
CA LEU A 16 1.73 -7.51 4.72
C LEU A 16 1.57 -6.06 4.27
N PHE A 17 2.56 -5.20 4.50
CA PHE A 17 2.53 -3.81 4.03
C PHE A 17 2.42 -3.71 2.51
N ILE A 18 3.14 -4.56 1.77
CA ILE A 18 3.06 -4.61 0.30
C ILE A 18 1.66 -5.08 -0.15
N ILE A 19 1.13 -6.13 0.46
CA ILE A 19 -0.20 -6.65 0.14
C ILE A 19 -1.29 -5.61 0.42
N VAL A 20 -1.24 -4.96 1.58
CA VAL A 20 -2.20 -3.91 1.95
C VAL A 20 -2.08 -2.73 0.98
N GLY A 21 -0.87 -2.31 0.61
CA GLY A 21 -0.67 -1.26 -0.40
C GLY A 21 -1.29 -1.61 -1.74
N ALA A 22 -1.13 -2.85 -2.22
CA ALA A 22 -1.75 -3.32 -3.45
C ALA A 22 -3.29 -3.35 -3.36
N ILE A 23 -3.85 -3.75 -2.22
CA ILE A 23 -5.30 -3.71 -1.97
C ILE A 23 -5.82 -2.28 -2.01
N VAL A 24 -5.12 -1.33 -1.37
CA VAL A 24 -5.47 0.09 -1.39
C VAL A 24 -5.50 0.63 -2.82
N GLU A 25 -4.55 0.24 -3.68
CA GLU A 25 -4.52 0.65 -5.08
C GLU A 25 -5.74 0.09 -5.85
N ILE A 26 -6.10 -1.18 -5.65
CA ILE A 26 -7.28 -1.78 -6.29
C ILE A 26 -8.58 -1.05 -5.87
N LEU A 27 -8.71 -0.74 -4.58
CA LEU A 27 -9.84 0.02 -4.06
C LEU A 27 -9.86 1.45 -4.61
N THR A 28 -8.69 2.07 -4.76
CA THR A 28 -8.52 3.39 -5.36
C THR A 28 -9.01 3.40 -6.79
N ILE A 29 -8.56 2.46 -7.62
CA ILE A 29 -9.00 2.30 -9.01
C ILE A 29 -10.53 2.15 -9.06
N SER A 30 -11.09 1.30 -8.21
CA SER A 30 -12.55 1.09 -8.14
C SER A 30 -13.30 2.38 -7.81
N GLY A 31 -12.84 3.14 -6.82
CA GLY A 31 -13.43 4.43 -6.44
C GLY A 31 -13.26 5.53 -7.51
N VAL A 32 -12.16 5.51 -8.27
CA VAL A 32 -11.95 6.40 -9.42
C VAL A 32 -12.96 6.09 -10.52
N PHE A 33 -13.15 4.80 -10.85
CA PHE A 33 -14.13 4.38 -11.86
C PHE A 33 -15.55 4.80 -11.49
N GLU A 34 -15.96 4.56 -10.24
CA GLU A 34 -17.29 4.95 -9.75
C GLU A 34 -17.53 6.46 -9.89
N LYS A 35 -16.57 7.29 -9.48
CA LYS A 35 -16.68 8.74 -9.55
C LYS A 35 -16.61 9.30 -10.96
N ALA A 36 -15.79 8.69 -11.82
CA ALA A 36 -15.69 9.07 -13.23
C ALA A 36 -16.99 8.80 -13.99
N LEU A 37 -17.69 7.69 -13.68
CA LEU A 37 -19.00 7.35 -14.26
C LEU A 37 -20.09 8.37 -13.87
N ASN A 38 -20.01 8.93 -12.66
CA ASN A 38 -20.92 9.98 -12.19
C ASN A 38 -20.52 11.39 -12.66
N LEU A 39 -19.57 11.51 -13.62
CA LEU A 39 -19.04 12.79 -14.13
C LEU A 39 -18.38 13.69 -13.06
N GLU A 40 -18.05 13.14 -11.89
CA GLU A 40 -17.37 13.85 -10.82
C GLU A 40 -15.84 13.85 -11.00
N ILE A 41 -15.37 14.43 -12.10
CA ILE A 41 -13.96 14.35 -12.53
C ILE A 41 -12.98 14.83 -11.44
N LEU A 42 -13.29 15.95 -10.77
CA LEU A 42 -12.44 16.48 -9.70
C LEU A 42 -12.39 15.55 -8.46
N SER A 43 -13.53 14.93 -8.15
CA SER A 43 -13.68 13.96 -7.05
C SER A 43 -12.91 12.67 -7.37
N ALA A 44 -12.98 12.19 -8.61
CA ALA A 44 -12.24 11.03 -9.10
C ALA A 44 -10.72 11.28 -9.07
N PHE A 45 -10.28 12.45 -9.52
CA PHE A 45 -8.87 12.86 -9.47
C PHE A 45 -8.32 12.90 -8.04
N ASN A 46 -9.10 13.42 -7.10
CA ASN A 46 -8.71 13.42 -5.69
C ASN A 46 -8.56 11.98 -5.16
N VAL A 47 -9.54 11.10 -5.43
CA VAL A 47 -9.44 9.69 -5.00
C VAL A 47 -8.20 9.02 -5.59
N TYR A 48 -7.91 9.24 -6.87
CA TYR A 48 -6.71 8.74 -7.51
C TYR A 48 -5.44 9.20 -6.79
N ILE A 49 -5.24 10.51 -6.61
CA ILE A 49 -4.01 11.03 -6.00
C ILE A 49 -3.84 10.52 -4.57
N PHE A 50 -4.86 10.66 -3.72
CA PHE A 50 -4.73 10.29 -2.32
C PHE A 50 -4.57 8.79 -2.14
N GLY A 51 -5.35 7.99 -2.89
CA GLY A 51 -5.29 6.54 -2.85
C GLY A 51 -3.93 6.00 -3.31
N THR A 52 -3.44 6.48 -4.45
CA THR A 52 -2.14 6.07 -4.98
C THR A 52 -0.98 6.52 -4.09
N ILE A 53 -1.02 7.71 -3.49
CA ILE A 53 0.01 8.13 -2.51
C ILE A 53 0.05 7.18 -1.31
N ILE A 54 -1.11 6.83 -0.75
CA ILE A 54 -1.18 5.91 0.39
C ILE A 54 -0.66 4.52 0.00
N ALA A 55 -1.07 4.00 -1.15
CA ALA A 55 -0.60 2.71 -1.68
C ALA A 55 0.93 2.68 -1.83
N ILE A 56 1.50 3.73 -2.44
CA ILE A 56 2.96 3.86 -2.61
C ILE A 56 3.67 3.89 -1.26
N ILE A 57 3.20 4.68 -0.29
CA ILE A 57 3.82 4.76 1.04
C ILE A 57 3.85 3.38 1.71
N LEU A 58 2.74 2.64 1.65
CA LEU A 58 2.65 1.29 2.23
C LEU A 58 3.63 0.32 1.56
N VAL A 59 3.70 0.33 0.22
CA VAL A 59 4.64 -0.52 -0.53
C VAL A 59 6.08 -0.14 -0.19
N VAL A 60 6.41 1.16 -0.14
CA VAL A 60 7.75 1.64 0.21
C VAL A 60 8.14 1.19 1.61
N ILE A 61 7.26 1.34 2.61
CA ILE A 61 7.51 0.85 3.97
C ILE A 61 7.75 -0.66 3.96
N GLY A 62 6.91 -1.42 3.26
CA GLY A 62 7.07 -2.86 3.15
C GLY A 62 8.41 -3.27 2.54
N VAL A 63 8.82 -2.61 1.45
CA VAL A 63 10.12 -2.82 0.81
C VAL A 63 11.26 -2.45 1.77
N LEU A 64 11.19 -1.31 2.46
CA LEU A 64 12.22 -0.90 3.42
C LEU A 64 12.37 -1.90 4.57
N LEU A 65 11.26 -2.45 5.08
CA LEU A 65 11.30 -3.49 6.11
C LEU A 65 11.99 -4.76 5.61
N LEU A 66 11.73 -5.17 4.37
CA LEU A 66 12.38 -6.33 3.76
C LEU A 66 13.88 -6.10 3.51
N PHE A 67 14.30 -4.92 3.05
CA PHE A 67 15.70 -4.64 2.72
C PHE A 67 16.56 -4.29 3.94
N PHE A 68 16.04 -3.51 4.89
CA PHE A 68 16.81 -3.02 6.04
C PHE A 68 16.53 -3.81 7.32
N GLY A 69 15.34 -4.37 7.49
CA GLY A 69 14.97 -5.08 8.70
C GLY A 69 15.33 -6.58 8.71
N LEU A 70 15.68 -7.15 7.55
CA LEU A 70 16.16 -8.54 7.46
C LEU A 70 17.69 -8.68 7.57
N ARG A 71 18.43 -7.57 7.68
CA ARG A 71 19.87 -7.54 7.98
C ARG A 71 20.10 -7.66 9.49
#